data_AF-A0A932CPD9-F1
#
_entry.id   AF-A0A932CPD9-F1
#
_cell.length_a   1.000
_cell.length_b   1.000
_cell.length_c   1.000
_cell.angle_alpha   90.00
_cell.angle_beta   90.00
_cell.angle_gamma   90.00
#
_symmetry.space_group_name_H-M   'P 1'
#
loop_
_entity.id
_entity.type
_entity.pdbx_description
1 polymer ?
#
loop_
_entity_poly.entity_id
_entity_poly.type
_entity_poly.pdbx_seq_one_letter_code
_entity_poly.pdbx_strand_id
1 'polypeptide(L)' 'PHVHAKGTDYTLENVPERETSLACGIEIAIVGDEKDHSSSGLIETIRQEGSTP' A
#
# COMPACT_ATOMS: atom_id res chain seq x y z
N PRO A 1 15.05 13.43 4.35
CA PRO A 1 15.30 12.35 3.36
C PRO A 1 15.13 12.94 1.96
N HIS A 2 15.74 12.37 0.92
CA HIS A 2 15.52 12.85 -0.45
C HIS A 2 14.22 12.29 -1.05
N VAL A 3 13.86 11.06 -0.67
CA VAL A 3 12.65 10.37 -1.16
C VAL A 3 11.85 9.84 0.03
N HIS A 4 10.53 9.92 -0.07
CA HIS A 4 9.54 9.31 0.80
C HIS A 4 8.76 8.24 0.03
N ALA A 5 9.06 6.97 0.31
CA ALA A 5 8.42 5.84 -0.36
C ALA A 5 7.12 5.42 0.38
N LYS A 6 6.05 5.19 -0.38
CA LYS A 6 4.75 4.68 0.11
C LYS A 6 4.28 3.52 -0.77
N GLY A 7 3.51 2.61 -0.19
CA GLY A 7 2.94 1.47 -0.92
C GLY A 7 1.88 1.89 -1.93
N THR A 8 1.51 0.96 -2.82
CA THR A 8 0.45 1.08 -3.84
C THR A 8 -0.95 1.35 -3.28
N ASP A 9 -1.12 1.23 -1.96
CA ASP A 9 -2.29 1.74 -1.23
C ASP A 9 -2.49 3.27 -1.40
N TYR A 10 -1.44 4.00 -1.80
CA TYR A 10 -1.47 5.45 -1.97
C TYR A 10 -1.13 5.88 -3.40
N THR A 11 -1.62 7.05 -3.78
CA THR A 11 -1.25 7.81 -4.97
C THR A 11 -0.48 9.06 -4.55
N LEU A 12 0.24 9.69 -5.47
CA LEU A 12 0.93 10.95 -5.20
C LEU A 12 0.01 12.07 -4.65
N GLU A 13 -1.29 11.94 -4.89
CA GLU A 13 -2.31 12.93 -4.49
C GLU A 13 -2.91 12.62 -3.11
N ASN A 14 -3.02 11.35 -2.74
CA ASN A 14 -3.70 10.92 -1.51
C ASN A 14 -2.75 10.61 -0.34
N VAL A 15 -1.43 10.71 -0.53
CA VAL A 15 -0.46 10.55 0.55
C VAL A 15 -0.73 11.61 1.64
N PRO A 16 -0.99 11.21 2.89
CA PRO A 16 -1.34 12.14 3.96
C PRO A 16 -0.26 13.21 4.21
N GLU A 17 1.01 12.84 4.07
CA GLU A 17 2.15 13.74 4.30
C GLU A 17 2.54 14.57 3.06
N ARG A 18 1.71 14.60 1.99
CA ARG A 18 2.04 15.23 0.71
C ARG A 18 2.50 16.68 0.85
N GLU A 19 1.75 17.50 1.58
CA GLU A 19 2.06 18.92 1.75
C GLU A 19 3.39 19.12 2.50
N THR A 20 3.61 18.33 3.55
CA THR A 20 4.87 18.33 4.30
C THR A 20 6.06 17.93 3.43
N SER A 21 5.91 16.87 2.64
CA SER A 21 6.97 16.40 1.73
C SER A 21 7.31 17.46 0.69
N LEU A 22 6.31 18.11 0.08
CA LEU A 22 6.53 19.21 -0.87
C LEU A 22 7.21 20.42 -0.21
N ALA A 23 6.76 20.82 0.98
CA ALA A 23 7.36 21.94 1.72
C ALA A 23 8.82 21.68 2.10
N CYS A 24 9.19 20.42 2.33
CA CYS A 24 10.55 20.00 2.64
C CYS A 24 11.39 19.66 1.40
N GLY A 25 10.84 19.77 0.17
CA GLY A 25 11.54 19.41 -1.07
C GLY A 25 11.83 17.91 -1.20
N ILE A 26 11.00 17.07 -0.58
CA ILE A 26 11.11 15.61 -0.58
C ILE A 26 10.27 15.05 -1.73
N GLU A 27 10.86 14.20 -2.55
CA GLU A 27 10.15 13.48 -3.60
C GLU A 27 9.31 12.35 -3.00
N ILE A 28 8.07 12.17 -3.47
CA ILE A 28 7.23 11.05 -3.07
C ILE A 28 7.29 9.98 -4.15
N ALA A 29 7.57 8.74 -3.76
CA ALA A 29 7.57 7.58 -4.65
C ALA A 29 6.54 6.55 -4.22
N ILE A 30 5.68 6.12 -5.13
CA ILE A 30 4.80 4.96 -4.92
C ILE A 30 5.55 3.72 -5.36
N VAL A 31 5.70 2.75 -4.45
CA VAL A 31 6.56 1.57 -4.62
C VAL A 31 5.84 0.30 -4.21
N GLY A 32 6.36 -0.83 -4.70
CA GLY A 32 5.81 -2.16 -4.45
C GLY A 32 4.80 -2.57 -5.51
N ASP A 33 4.41 -3.84 -5.44
CA ASP A 33 3.45 -4.43 -6.36
C ASP A 33 2.02 -4.05 -5.99
N GLU A 34 1.07 -4.38 -6.86
CA GLU A 34 -0.34 -4.27 -6.53
C GLU A 34 -0.66 -5.08 -5.26
N LYS A 35 -1.62 -4.58 -4.48
CA LYS A 35 -2.02 -5.18 -3.21
C LYS A 35 -2.88 -6.42 -3.43
N ASP A 36 -2.26 -7.48 -3.90
CA ASP A 36 -2.89 -8.79 -4.09
C ASP A 36 -2.45 -9.81 -3.01
N HIS A 37 -1.35 -9.50 -2.30
CA HIS A 37 -0.76 -10.40 -1.30
C HIS A 37 -1.23 -10.10 0.12
N SER A 38 -2.56 -10.07 0.32
CA SER A 38 -3.15 -9.87 1.66
C SER A 38 -3.27 -11.20 2.40
N SER A 39 -2.63 -11.30 3.57
CA SER A 39 -2.80 -12.46 4.46
C SER A 39 -4.28 -12.70 4.84
N SER A 40 -5.08 -11.63 4.93
CA SER A 40 -6.52 -11.75 5.19
C SER A 40 -7.26 -12.41 4.02
N GLY A 41 -6.90 -12.07 2.78
CA GLY A 41 -7.45 -12.72 1.59
C GLY A 41 -7.08 -14.19 1.53
N LEU A 42 -5.82 -14.52 1.82
CA LEU A 42 -5.36 -15.91 1.90
C LEU A 42 -6.12 -16.72 2.96
N ILE A 43 -6.36 -16.15 4.14
CA ILE A 43 -7.14 -16.81 5.20
C ILE A 43 -8.59 -17.04 4.75
N GLU A 44 -9.19 -16.09 4.03
CA GLU A 44 -10.53 -16.26 3.46
C GLU A 44 -10.57 -17.40 2.44
N THR A 45 -9.61 -17.47 1.51
CA THR A 45 -9.48 -18.58 0.56
C THR A 45 -9.41 -19.92 1.29
N ILE A 46 -8.57 -20.04 2.31
CA ILE A 46 -8.44 -21.27 3.11
C ILE A 46 -9.75 -21.64 3.81
N ARG A 47 -10.50 -20.66 4.34
CA ARG A 47 -11.82 -20.90 4.97
C ARG A 47 -12.87 -21.39 3.98
N GLN A 48 -12.86 -20.85 2.77
CA GLN A 48 -13.76 -21.26 1.69
C GLN A 48 -13.45 -22.69 1.23
N GLU A 49 -12.18 -23.04 1.05
CA GLU A 49 -11.75 -24.39 0.67
C GLU A 49 -11.94 -25.41 1.80
N GLY A 50 -11.75 -25.00 3.06
CA GLY A 50 -11.97 -25.83 4.24
C GLY A 50 -13.44 -26.06 4.60
N SER A 51 -14.36 -25.31 4.02
CA SER A 51 -15.81 -25.52 4.14
C SER A 51 -16.30 -26.53 3.11
N THR A 52 -15.85 -27.78 3.21
CA THR A 52 -16.55 -28.92 2.61
C THR A 52 -17.64 -29.37 3.60
N PRO A 53 -18.89 -29.68 3.16
CA PRO A 53 -19.92 -30.21 4.04
C PRO A 53 -19.54 -31.56 4.66
#